data_AF-A0A968JMV2-F1
#
_entry.id   AF-A0A968JMV2-F1
#
_cell.length_a   1.000
_cell.length_b   1.000
_cell.length_c   1.000
_cell.angle_alpha   90.00
_cell.angle_beta   90.00
_cell.angle_gamma   90.00
#
_symmetry.space_group_name_H-M   'P 1'
#
loop_
_entity.id
_entity.type
_entity.pdbx_description
1 polymer ?
#
loop_
_entity_poly.entity_id
_entity_poly.type
_entity_poly.pdbx_seq_one_letter_code
_entity_poly.pdbx_strand_id
1 'polypeptide(L)' 'MGCGALLEAQGDYAAARPLSERALAIKEQVLGPTHPDTALSLNNLAGLLRAQG' A
#
# COMPACT_ATOMS: atom_id res chain seq x y z
N MET A 1 1.63 -20.82 18.27
CA MET A 1 1.65 -20.74 16.79
C MET A 1 1.51 -19.28 16.38
N GLY A 2 2.57 -18.53 16.07
CA GLY A 2 2.37 -17.09 15.80
C GLY A 2 3.52 -16.23 15.28
N CYS A 3 4.66 -16.79 14.86
CA CYS A 3 5.73 -15.97 14.26
C CYS A 3 5.79 -16.08 12.74
N GLY A 4 5.39 -17.21 12.15
CA GLY A 4 5.45 -17.44 10.69
C GLY A 4 4.54 -16.50 9.88
N ALA A 5 3.26 -16.42 10.25
CA ALA A 5 2.29 -15.57 9.54
C ALA A 5 2.59 -14.07 9.65
N LEU A 6 3.18 -13.63 10.77
CA LEU A 6 3.53 -12.22 10.96
C LEU A 6 4.75 -11.83 10.11
N LEU A 7 5.74 -12.72 10.00
CA LEU A 7 6.93 -12.52 9.17
C LEU A 7 6.61 -12.60 7.67
N GLU A 8 5.73 -13.52 7.25
CA GLU A 8 5.21 -13.54 5.87
C GLU A 8 4.46 -12.25 5.55
N ALA A 9 3.54 -11.82 6.42
CA ALA A 9 2.83 -10.56 6.22
C ALA A 9 3.80 -9.38 6.13
N GLN A 10 4.77 -9.27 7.04
CA GLN A 10 5.77 -8.19 7.01
C GLN A 10 6.65 -8.21 5.74
N GLY A 11 7.03 -9.39 5.25
CA GLY A 11 7.81 -9.56 4.01
C GLY A 11 7.00 -9.17 2.77
N ASP A 12 5.74 -9.60 2.71
CA ASP A 12 4.81 -9.25 1.63
C ASP A 12 4.49 -7.75 1.64
N TYR A 13 4.40 -7.12 2.82
CA TYR A 13 4.21 -5.67 2.93
C TYR A 13 5.43 -4.87 2.45
N ALA A 14 6.65 -5.34 2.73
CA ALA A 14 7.86 -4.73 2.21
C ALA A 14 7.93 -4.80 0.67
N ALA A 15 7.43 -5.89 0.08
CA ALA A 15 7.31 -6.04 -1.38
C ALA A 15 6.11 -5.28 -1.98
N ALA A 16 5.00 -5.15 -1.25
CA ALA A 16 3.78 -4.48 -1.70
C ALA A 16 3.88 -2.96 -1.68
N ARG A 17 4.73 -2.39 -0.80
CA ARG A 17 4.96 -0.95 -0.70
C ARG A 17 5.47 -0.31 -2.01
N PRO A 18 6.57 -0.76 -2.64
CA PRO A 18 7.04 -0.17 -3.88
C PRO A 18 6.05 -0.36 -5.04
N LEU A 19 5.29 -1.46 -5.07
CA LEU A 19 4.23 -1.67 -6.06
C LEU A 19 3.07 -0.69 -5.87
N SER A 20 2.67 -0.46 -4.62
CA SER A 20 1.60 0.48 -4.26
C SER A 20 1.99 1.93 -4.54
N GLU A 21 3.23 2.32 -4.24
CA GLU A 21 3.76 3.65 -4.56
C GLU A 21 3.82 3.88 -6.08
N ARG A 22 4.23 2.87 -6.85
CA ARG A 22 4.28 2.96 -8.31
C ARG A 22 2.89 3.04 -8.95
N ALA A 23 1.92 2.31 -8.41
CA ALA A 23 0.51 2.40 -8.83
C ALA A 23 -0.10 3.78 -8.48
N LEU A 24 0.25 4.33 -7.32
CA LEU A 24 -0.18 5.67 -6.92
C LEU A 24 0.36 6.74 -7.87
N ALA A 25 1.65 6.71 -8.21
CA ALA A 25 2.26 7.67 -9.12
C ALA A 25 1.60 7.66 -10.51
N ILE A 26 1.25 6.48 -11.03
CA ILE A 26 0.52 6.36 -12.31
C ILE A 26 -0.89 6.97 -12.18
N LYS A 27 -1.60 6.67 -11.09
CA LYS A 27 -2.94 7.22 -10.85
C LYS A 27 -2.91 8.74 -10.68
N GLU A 28 -1.94 9.29 -9.97
CA GLU A 28 -1.75 10.73 -9.82
C GLU A 28 -1.46 11.41 -11.16
N GLN A 29 -0.66 10.78 -12.03
CA GLN A 29 -0.40 11.33 -13.37
C GLN A 29 -1.62 11.24 -14.31
N VAL A 30 -2.39 10.16 -14.25
CA VAL A 30 -3.50 9.92 -15.21
C VAL A 30 -4.80 10.57 -14.76
N LEU A 31 -5.11 10.48 -13.47
CA LEU A 31 -6.42 10.85 -12.90
C LEU A 31 -6.34 12.12 -12.05
N GLY A 32 -5.15 12.48 -11.58
CA GLY A 32 -4.93 13.59 -10.68
C GLY A 32 -5.02 13.22 -9.19
N PRO A 33 -4.54 14.10 -8.32
CA PRO A 33 -4.45 13.86 -6.87
C PRO A 33 -5.81 13.80 -6.17
N THR A 34 -6.84 14.44 -6.72
CA THR A 34 -8.19 14.50 -6.15
C THR A 34 -9.12 13.41 -6.64
N HIS A 35 -8.68 12.54 -7.56
CA HIS A 35 -9.53 11.48 -8.08
C HIS A 35 -9.83 10.42 -6.99
N PRO A 36 -11.07 9.91 -6.91
CA PRO A 36 -11.45 8.90 -5.92
C PRO A 36 -10.52 7.67 -5.90
N ASP A 37 -10.06 7.22 -7.06
CA ASP A 37 -9.15 6.07 -7.15
C ASP A 37 -7.74 6.34 -6.61
N THR A 38 -7.29 7.59 -6.66
CA THR A 38 -6.02 8.04 -6.06
C THR A 38 -6.17 8.08 -4.55
N ALA A 39 -7.28 8.62 -4.05
CA ALA A 39 -7.61 8.64 -2.63
C ALA A 39 -7.76 7.22 -2.03
N LEU A 40 -8.39 6.29 -2.76
CA LEU A 40 -8.49 4.88 -2.36
C LEU A 40 -7.13 4.20 -2.28
N SER A 41 -6.25 4.46 -3.24
CA SER A 41 -4.88 3.94 -3.21
C SER A 41 -4.09 4.44 -2.00
N LEU A 42 -4.21 5.72 -1.65
CA LEU A 42 -3.60 6.30 -0.44
C LEU A 42 -4.17 5.68 0.85
N ASN A 43 -5.48 5.47 0.90
CA ASN A 43 -6.14 4.88 2.06
C ASN A 43 -5.67 3.43 2.31
N ASN A 44 -5.50 2.66 1.23
CA ASN A 44 -4.95 1.30 1.30
C ASN A 44 -3.50 1.30 1.79
N LEU A 45 -2.67 2.23 1.31
CA LEU A 45 -1.28 2.37 1.75
C LEU A 45 -1.19 2.75 3.24
N ALA A 46 -2.05 3.67 3.71
CA ALA A 46 -2.14 4.03 5.12
C ALA A 46 -2.59 2.84 5.99
N GLY A 47 -3.55 2.04 5.50
CA GLY A 47 -3.99 0.81 6.16
C GLY A 47 -2.88 -0.23 6.30
N LEU A 48 -2.09 -0.42 5.23
CA LEU A 48 -0.93 -1.31 5.22
C LEU A 48 0.14 -0.86 6.22
N LEU A 49 0.48 0.43 6.25
CA LEU A 49 1.46 0.97 7.20
C LEU A 49 0.99 0.83 8.66
N ARG A 50 -0.31 1.03 8.92
CA ARG A 50 -0.88 0.85 10.27
C ARG A 50 -0.86 -0.61 10.73
N ALA A 51 -0.92 -1.56 9.80
CA ALA A 51 -0.84 -2.99 10.12
C ALA A 51 0.60 -3.48 10.36
N GLN A 52 1.60 -2.68 9.95
CA GLN A 52 3.02 -3.01 10.06
C GLN A 52 3.67 -2.48 11.36
N GLY A 53 3.03 -1.53 12.05
CA GLY A 53 3.45 -0.99 13.36
C GLY A 53 2.68 -1.61 14.51
#